data_AF-A0AA39UWR9-F1
#
_entry.id   AF-A0AA39UWR9-F1
#
_cell.length_a   1.000
_cell.length_b   1.000
_cell.length_c   1.000
_cell.angle_alpha   90.00
_cell.angle_beta   90.00
_cell.angle_gamma   90.00
#
_symmetry.space_group_name_H-M   'P 1'
#
loop_
_entity.id
_entity.type
_entity.pdbx_description
1 polymer ?
#
loop_
_entity_poly.entity_id
_entity_poly.type
_entity_poly.pdbx_seq_one_letter_code
_entity_poly.pdbx_strand_id
1 'polypeptide(L)'
;MQHESGNICDMNIASLKRAARNGSIPAMKELATRAVGNNRLAHILPLIKQHLSSVPTRNEASIQMVLVCFDSLIYGLENTLINNSPTLLVQLWHSIRPWLSFFITQYHLDLTEAAVDDHEALLKSTKLVYLFAQIPQVLPVLASVPRFVGSIFKMSLIAASVDYDSEILRATSRTITIISAAAEQLDQGWQDDASRILSSEAPDNLASGTVQRLIELAGKPQISYPDLIARLEILLFCSGNDTRLRLRFFSKQSVAWVTLVMGRLTRPRNLEPLNLPSARRAIYLSVMYLKKNLKFGFTWVSDSLDKGILQSIVKAQPYIVYDRQNSIPKDFTVESSIVVILDTITLLAVYRSVLHRAHTSLRRAEAIEDAPNLQGPVKDAWLRLKEKVDHLRGLRPVYFMARNGATGCMSDNCMTRREENTSSRARDMRCSGCQYAYYCSYECAKSGWRDGHRKQCIELRRQFREGYPRLMSPSEDEWFIVIGQSEVFRAPGKDAIDAMRKAYSNAHPSAPNHSVLTFLDYTVLPGPKVEVISLHDFVNTRDLGYYRWEMYRDWAMKKNGFLLGITMPGRDLEPYHCLALSLPP
;
A
#
# COMPACT_ATOMS: atom_id res chain seq x y z
N MET A 1 -28.03 -30.17 -43.97
CA MET A 1 -28.81 -28.96 -44.31
C MET A 1 -27.86 -27.92 -44.87
N GLN A 2 -27.60 -27.98 -46.17
CA GLN A 2 -26.83 -27.00 -46.94
C GLN A 2 -27.75 -26.56 -48.08
N HIS A 3 -28.52 -25.51 -47.88
CA HIS A 3 -29.16 -24.72 -48.94
C HIS A 3 -29.75 -23.46 -48.27
N GLU A 4 -29.53 -22.30 -48.89
CA GLU A 4 -29.78 -20.92 -48.40
C GLU A 4 -28.58 -20.20 -47.77
N SER A 5 -27.47 -20.10 -48.51
CA SER A 5 -26.55 -18.96 -48.40
C SER A 5 -27.06 -17.81 -49.29
N GLY A 6 -28.32 -17.40 -49.11
CA GLY A 6 -28.74 -16.08 -49.58
C GLY A 6 -27.91 -15.03 -48.85
N ASN A 7 -27.49 -13.97 -49.54
CA ASN A 7 -26.62 -12.94 -48.98
C ASN A 7 -27.31 -12.33 -47.74
N ILE A 8 -26.84 -12.69 -46.53
CA ILE A 8 -27.47 -12.29 -45.26
C ILE A 8 -27.51 -10.76 -45.12
N CYS A 9 -26.56 -10.08 -45.76
CA CYS A 9 -26.50 -8.63 -45.88
C CYS A 9 -27.70 -8.01 -46.63
N ASP A 10 -28.39 -8.76 -47.49
CA ASP A 10 -29.53 -8.25 -48.27
C ASP A 10 -30.88 -8.52 -47.58
N MET A 11 -30.88 -9.30 -46.49
CA MET A 11 -32.10 -9.59 -45.75
C MET A 11 -32.66 -8.35 -45.05
N ASN A 12 -33.98 -8.17 -45.09
CA ASN A 12 -34.65 -7.13 -44.30
C ASN A 12 -34.60 -7.44 -42.78
N ILE A 13 -34.79 -6.42 -41.94
CA ILE A 13 -34.69 -6.54 -40.47
C ILE A 13 -35.64 -7.61 -39.91
N ALA A 14 -36.86 -7.74 -40.47
CA ALA A 14 -37.84 -8.73 -39.99
C ALA A 14 -37.38 -10.17 -40.24
N SER A 15 -36.80 -10.42 -41.42
CA SER A 15 -36.26 -11.72 -41.82
C SER A 15 -35.04 -12.07 -40.98
N LEU A 16 -34.15 -11.10 -40.76
CA LEU A 16 -33.01 -11.25 -39.87
C LEU A 16 -33.44 -11.58 -38.43
N LYS A 17 -34.44 -10.87 -37.87
CA LYS A 17 -34.99 -11.17 -36.54
C LYS A 17 -35.56 -12.57 -36.44
N ARG A 18 -36.24 -13.05 -37.49
CA ARG A 18 -36.76 -14.42 -37.55
C ARG A 18 -35.63 -15.45 -37.57
N ALA A 19 -34.63 -15.24 -38.42
CA ALA A 19 -33.48 -16.14 -38.52
C ALA A 19 -32.67 -16.17 -37.21
N ALA A 20 -32.40 -15.02 -36.60
CA ALA A 20 -31.70 -14.92 -35.32
C ALA A 20 -32.48 -15.63 -34.20
N ARG A 21 -33.80 -15.43 -34.12
CA ARG A 21 -34.68 -16.11 -33.15
C ARG A 21 -34.59 -17.63 -33.25
N ASN A 22 -34.34 -18.15 -34.45
CA ASN A 22 -34.18 -19.59 -34.72
C ASN A 22 -32.74 -20.08 -34.51
N GLY A 23 -31.84 -19.25 -33.98
CA GLY A 23 -30.46 -19.63 -33.65
C GLY A 23 -29.41 -19.30 -34.72
N SER A 24 -29.76 -18.56 -35.79
CA SER A 24 -28.77 -18.18 -36.82
C SER A 24 -27.78 -17.15 -36.29
N ILE A 25 -26.55 -17.59 -35.99
CA ILE A 25 -25.44 -16.73 -35.52
C ILE A 25 -25.12 -15.62 -36.54
N PRO A 26 -25.00 -15.89 -37.86
CA PRO A 26 -24.73 -14.83 -38.83
C PRO A 26 -25.84 -13.77 -38.90
N ALA A 27 -27.11 -14.18 -38.79
CA ALA A 27 -28.23 -13.23 -38.76
C ALA A 27 -28.20 -12.38 -37.48
N MET A 28 -27.81 -12.97 -36.34
CA MET A 28 -27.65 -12.22 -35.08
C MET A 28 -26.48 -11.24 -35.15
N LYS A 29 -25.34 -11.63 -35.75
CA LYS A 29 -24.19 -10.73 -35.99
C LYS A 29 -24.60 -9.55 -36.86
N GLU A 30 -25.29 -9.80 -37.97
CA GLU A 30 -25.76 -8.75 -38.87
C GLU A 30 -26.78 -7.81 -38.19
N LEU A 31 -27.71 -8.35 -37.40
CA LEU A 31 -28.61 -7.53 -36.58
C LEU A 31 -27.86 -6.66 -35.58
N ALA A 32 -26.85 -7.22 -34.90
CA ALA A 32 -26.03 -6.48 -33.96
C ALA A 32 -25.34 -5.31 -34.68
N THR A 33 -24.66 -5.58 -35.79
CA THR A 33 -23.99 -4.56 -36.61
C THR A 33 -24.95 -3.44 -37.05
N ARG A 34 -26.14 -3.80 -37.55
CA ARG A 34 -27.15 -2.81 -37.96
C ARG A 34 -27.75 -2.02 -36.80
N ALA A 35 -27.98 -2.68 -35.66
CA ALA A 35 -28.51 -2.03 -34.47
C ALA A 35 -27.51 -1.05 -33.88
N VAL A 36 -26.23 -1.41 -33.92
CA VAL A 36 -25.08 -0.57 -33.56
C VAL A 36 -25.00 0.67 -34.45
N GLY A 37 -24.97 0.50 -35.78
CA GLY A 37 -24.84 1.62 -36.72
C GLY A 37 -26.01 2.61 -36.71
N ASN A 38 -27.18 2.21 -36.22
CA ASN A 38 -28.39 3.03 -36.20
C ASN A 38 -28.83 3.48 -34.80
N ASN A 39 -28.04 3.25 -33.75
CA ASN A 39 -28.44 3.50 -32.34
C ASN A 39 -29.78 2.84 -31.95
N ARG A 40 -30.04 1.65 -32.49
CA ARG A 40 -31.32 0.91 -32.37
C ARG A 40 -31.21 -0.35 -31.52
N LEU A 41 -30.24 -0.42 -30.62
CA LEU A 41 -29.98 -1.62 -29.81
C LEU A 41 -31.20 -2.06 -28.98
N ALA A 42 -32.03 -1.12 -28.53
CA ALA A 42 -33.28 -1.43 -27.83
C ALA A 42 -34.21 -2.37 -28.61
N HIS A 43 -34.18 -2.34 -29.95
CA HIS A 43 -35.02 -3.18 -30.80
C HIS A 43 -34.57 -4.64 -30.89
N ILE A 44 -33.34 -4.95 -30.48
CA ILE A 44 -32.77 -6.30 -30.45
C ILE A 44 -32.61 -6.86 -29.02
N LEU A 45 -32.79 -6.03 -27.98
CA LEU A 45 -32.73 -6.46 -26.58
C LEU A 45 -33.67 -7.64 -26.24
N PRO A 46 -34.91 -7.73 -26.75
CA PRO A 46 -35.75 -8.90 -26.50
C PRO A 46 -35.16 -10.21 -27.07
N LEU A 47 -34.50 -10.14 -28.23
CA LEU A 47 -33.80 -11.29 -28.82
C LEU A 47 -32.56 -11.66 -27.99
N ILE A 48 -31.76 -10.66 -27.61
CA ILE A 48 -30.59 -10.87 -26.74
C ILE A 48 -31.04 -11.55 -25.44
N LYS A 49 -32.07 -11.02 -24.78
CA LYS A 49 -32.64 -11.59 -23.56
C LYS A 49 -33.08 -13.04 -23.78
N GLN A 50 -33.77 -13.33 -24.88
CA GLN A 50 -34.21 -14.69 -25.22
C GLN A 50 -33.04 -15.68 -25.31
N HIS A 51 -31.97 -15.34 -26.01
CA HIS A 51 -30.81 -16.23 -26.14
C HIS A 51 -30.06 -16.39 -24.81
N LEU A 52 -29.93 -15.32 -24.03
CA LEU A 52 -29.23 -15.34 -22.75
C LEU A 52 -30.03 -16.02 -21.63
N SER A 53 -31.36 -16.06 -21.70
CA SER A 53 -32.20 -16.81 -20.74
C SER A 53 -32.06 -18.33 -20.86
N SER A 54 -31.33 -18.84 -21.87
CA SER A 54 -31.05 -20.28 -21.98
C SER A 54 -30.08 -20.75 -20.89
N VAL A 55 -30.18 -22.03 -20.51
CA VAL A 55 -29.24 -22.65 -19.57
C VAL A 55 -27.85 -22.72 -20.21
N PRO A 56 -26.78 -22.32 -19.50
CA PRO A 56 -25.42 -22.43 -20.02
C PRO A 56 -25.07 -23.88 -20.42
N THR A 57 -24.51 -24.06 -21.62
CA THR A 57 -24.04 -25.34 -22.13
C THR A 57 -22.66 -25.20 -22.76
N ARG A 58 -21.92 -26.31 -22.87
CA ARG A 58 -20.63 -26.37 -23.61
C ARG A 58 -20.81 -26.49 -25.13
N ASN A 59 -22.02 -26.28 -25.65
CA ASN A 59 -22.27 -26.33 -27.08
C ASN A 59 -21.65 -25.09 -27.75
N GLU A 60 -20.74 -25.32 -28.70
CA GLU A 60 -19.99 -24.27 -29.42
C GLU A 60 -20.92 -23.23 -30.06
N ALA A 61 -22.02 -23.66 -30.71
CA ALA A 61 -22.97 -22.74 -31.32
C ALA A 61 -23.73 -21.90 -30.28
N SER A 62 -24.02 -22.47 -29.10
CA SER A 62 -24.60 -21.71 -27.99
C SER A 62 -23.62 -20.69 -27.42
N ILE A 63 -22.35 -21.09 -27.22
CA ILE A 63 -21.28 -20.20 -26.77
C ILE A 63 -21.13 -19.04 -27.75
N GLN A 64 -20.95 -19.32 -29.04
CA GLN A 64 -20.80 -18.30 -30.08
C GLN A 64 -22.00 -17.36 -30.16
N MET A 65 -23.24 -17.86 -30.04
CA MET A 65 -24.43 -17.02 -29.98
C MET A 65 -24.41 -16.08 -28.76
N VAL A 66 -24.00 -16.58 -27.59
CA VAL A 66 -23.88 -15.78 -26.36
C VAL A 66 -22.77 -14.74 -26.49
N LEU A 67 -21.63 -15.07 -27.10
CA LEU A 67 -20.54 -14.12 -27.33
C LEU A 67 -20.97 -12.96 -28.24
N VAL A 68 -21.76 -13.25 -29.29
CA VAL A 68 -22.36 -12.20 -30.15
C VAL A 68 -23.35 -11.33 -29.37
N CYS A 69 -24.14 -11.94 -28.47
CA CYS A 69 -25.02 -11.19 -27.59
C CYS A 69 -24.22 -10.30 -26.62
N PHE A 70 -23.10 -10.78 -26.07
CA PHE A 70 -22.22 -10.01 -25.20
C PHE A 70 -21.58 -8.83 -25.93
N ASP A 71 -21.08 -9.00 -27.15
CA ASP A 71 -20.55 -7.89 -27.96
C ASP A 71 -21.57 -6.78 -28.16
N SER A 72 -22.80 -7.18 -28.50
CA SER A 72 -23.92 -6.26 -28.71
C SER A 72 -24.19 -5.43 -27.43
N LEU A 73 -24.16 -6.10 -26.27
CA LEU A 73 -24.39 -5.46 -24.98
C LEU A 73 -23.22 -4.57 -24.54
N ILE A 74 -21.99 -5.04 -24.70
CA ILE A 74 -20.77 -4.27 -24.40
C ILE A 74 -20.80 -2.97 -25.20
N TYR A 75 -20.99 -3.07 -26.52
CA TYR A 75 -21.08 -1.88 -27.39
C TYR A 75 -22.20 -0.95 -26.93
N GLY A 76 -23.38 -1.51 -26.64
CA GLY A 76 -24.54 -0.74 -26.19
C GLY A 76 -24.33 0.01 -24.89
N LEU A 77 -23.66 -0.61 -23.92
CA LEU A 77 -23.35 -0.01 -22.63
C LEU A 77 -22.23 1.04 -22.74
N GLU A 78 -21.17 0.75 -23.49
CA GLU A 78 -20.05 1.69 -23.73
C GLU A 78 -20.51 2.98 -24.42
N ASN A 79 -21.45 2.86 -25.37
CA ASN A 79 -21.99 4.00 -26.11
C ASN A 79 -23.26 4.58 -25.47
N THR A 80 -23.58 4.21 -24.22
CA THR A 80 -24.75 4.71 -23.45
C THR A 80 -26.12 4.46 -24.12
N LEU A 81 -26.19 3.57 -25.11
CA LEU A 81 -27.39 3.28 -25.89
C LEU A 81 -28.46 2.50 -25.10
N ILE A 82 -28.10 1.94 -23.94
CA ILE A 82 -28.98 1.16 -23.06
C ILE A 82 -29.19 1.83 -21.68
N ASN A 83 -28.46 2.91 -21.37
CA ASN A 83 -28.40 3.46 -20.01
C ASN A 83 -29.67 4.21 -19.54
N ASN A 84 -30.70 4.31 -20.40
CA ASN A 84 -31.92 5.05 -20.10
C ASN A 84 -32.98 4.27 -19.31
N SER A 85 -32.78 2.97 -19.02
CA SER A 85 -33.72 2.18 -18.22
C SER A 85 -33.02 1.22 -17.23
N PRO A 86 -32.78 1.67 -15.99
CA PRO A 86 -32.17 0.83 -14.95
C PRO A 86 -32.93 -0.48 -14.70
N THR A 87 -34.27 -0.44 -14.74
CA THR A 87 -35.12 -1.62 -14.55
C THR A 87 -34.88 -2.69 -15.62
N LEU A 88 -34.69 -2.27 -16.88
CA LEU A 88 -34.39 -3.18 -17.98
C LEU A 88 -33.02 -3.83 -17.79
N LEU A 89 -32.02 -3.06 -17.32
CA LEU A 89 -30.67 -3.55 -17.06
C LEU A 89 -30.64 -4.56 -15.90
N VAL A 90 -31.44 -4.34 -14.85
CA VAL A 90 -31.61 -5.33 -13.77
C VAL A 90 -32.26 -6.62 -14.29
N GLN A 91 -33.32 -6.53 -15.10
CA GLN A 91 -33.93 -7.71 -15.71
C GLN A 91 -32.98 -8.46 -16.64
N LEU A 92 -32.16 -7.71 -17.38
CA LEU A 92 -31.17 -8.27 -18.29
C LEU A 92 -30.04 -8.96 -17.50
N TRP A 93 -29.60 -8.38 -16.38
CA TRP A 93 -28.63 -8.99 -15.47
C TRP A 93 -29.05 -10.39 -15.04
N HIS A 94 -30.32 -10.59 -14.66
CA HIS A 94 -30.84 -11.92 -14.30
C HIS A 94 -30.72 -12.95 -15.44
N SER A 95 -30.80 -12.50 -16.70
CA SER A 95 -30.64 -13.37 -17.88
C SER A 95 -29.18 -13.63 -18.20
N ILE A 96 -28.31 -12.64 -18.01
CA ILE A 96 -26.87 -12.75 -18.31
C ILE A 96 -26.12 -13.56 -17.25
N ARG A 97 -26.51 -13.44 -15.97
CA ARG A 97 -25.78 -13.97 -14.82
C ARG A 97 -25.41 -15.45 -14.92
N PRO A 98 -26.29 -16.38 -15.37
CA PRO A 98 -25.93 -17.79 -15.49
C PRO A 98 -24.76 -18.01 -16.43
N TRP A 99 -24.74 -17.33 -17.58
CA TRP A 99 -23.65 -17.42 -18.56
C TRP A 99 -22.35 -16.81 -18.06
N LEU A 100 -22.42 -15.64 -17.39
CA LEU A 100 -21.23 -15.06 -16.76
C LEU A 100 -20.65 -15.99 -15.70
N SER A 101 -21.50 -16.53 -14.82
CA SER A 101 -21.07 -17.46 -13.78
C SER A 101 -20.45 -18.72 -14.40
N PHE A 102 -21.07 -19.25 -15.45
CA PHE A 102 -20.55 -20.39 -16.21
C PHE A 102 -19.16 -20.10 -16.77
N PHE A 103 -18.98 -19.04 -17.56
CA PHE A 103 -17.69 -18.71 -18.17
C PHE A 103 -16.61 -18.42 -17.13
N ILE A 104 -16.93 -17.68 -16.08
CA ILE A 104 -15.98 -17.30 -15.03
C ILE A 104 -15.54 -18.50 -14.18
N THR A 105 -16.44 -19.47 -13.95
CA THR A 105 -16.13 -20.63 -13.10
C THR A 105 -15.57 -21.82 -13.86
N GLN A 106 -15.97 -22.00 -15.12
CA GLN A 106 -15.57 -23.14 -15.94
C GLN A 106 -14.28 -22.90 -16.72
N TYR A 107 -14.06 -21.67 -17.21
CA TYR A 107 -12.84 -21.36 -17.92
C TYR A 107 -11.77 -20.95 -16.92
N HIS A 108 -10.76 -21.81 -16.79
CA HIS A 108 -9.58 -21.50 -16.02
C HIS A 108 -8.68 -20.55 -16.80
N LEU A 109 -8.18 -19.51 -16.13
CA LEU A 109 -7.01 -18.77 -16.56
C LEU A 109 -5.77 -19.66 -16.39
N ASP A 110 -5.74 -20.82 -17.04
CA ASP A 110 -4.58 -21.71 -17.06
C ASP A 110 -3.73 -21.45 -18.31
N LEU A 111 -2.42 -21.51 -18.13
CA LEU A 111 -1.46 -20.72 -18.90
C LEU A 111 -0.88 -21.41 -20.12
N THR A 112 -1.20 -22.68 -20.31
CA THR A 112 -0.50 -23.51 -21.29
C THR A 112 -1.36 -23.92 -22.47
N GLU A 113 -2.70 -24.00 -22.34
CA GLU A 113 -3.54 -24.63 -23.37
C GLU A 113 -4.99 -24.10 -23.43
N ALA A 114 -5.27 -22.84 -23.05
CA ALA A 114 -6.62 -22.30 -23.21
C ALA A 114 -6.99 -22.17 -24.70
N ALA A 115 -8.14 -22.73 -25.10
CA ALA A 115 -8.67 -22.53 -26.45
C ALA A 115 -8.97 -21.04 -26.68
N VAL A 116 -8.82 -20.56 -27.93
CA VAL A 116 -9.05 -19.14 -28.29
C VAL A 116 -10.44 -18.67 -27.85
N ASP A 117 -11.45 -19.54 -27.97
CA ASP A 117 -12.84 -19.26 -27.57
C ASP A 117 -13.00 -19.06 -26.04
N ASP A 118 -12.21 -19.76 -25.22
CA ASP A 118 -12.27 -19.66 -23.75
C ASP A 118 -11.76 -18.29 -23.29
N HIS A 119 -10.69 -17.81 -23.93
CA HIS A 119 -10.12 -16.49 -23.66
C HIS A 119 -11.08 -15.37 -24.05
N GLU A 120 -11.66 -15.45 -25.26
CA GLU A 120 -12.64 -14.46 -25.73
C GLU A 120 -13.88 -14.42 -24.82
N ALA A 121 -14.36 -15.58 -24.37
CA ALA A 121 -15.46 -15.66 -23.42
C ALA A 121 -15.15 -15.00 -22.08
N LEU A 122 -13.96 -15.23 -21.51
CA LEU A 122 -13.52 -14.60 -20.27
C LEU A 122 -13.35 -13.08 -20.41
N LEU A 123 -12.75 -12.62 -21.50
CA LEU A 123 -12.56 -11.20 -21.78
C LEU A 123 -13.91 -10.48 -21.86
N LYS A 124 -14.84 -10.98 -22.68
CA LYS A 124 -16.17 -10.38 -22.81
C LYS A 124 -16.95 -10.45 -21.50
N SER A 125 -16.85 -11.55 -20.76
CA SER A 125 -17.53 -11.71 -19.47
C SER A 125 -17.04 -10.69 -18.44
N THR A 126 -15.73 -10.55 -18.27
CA THR A 126 -15.14 -9.62 -17.31
C THR A 126 -15.41 -8.16 -17.69
N LYS A 127 -15.35 -7.83 -18.99
CA LYS A 127 -15.72 -6.50 -19.50
C LYS A 127 -17.19 -6.18 -19.25
N LEU A 128 -18.09 -7.13 -19.51
CA LEU A 128 -19.53 -6.95 -19.28
C LEU A 128 -19.82 -6.75 -17.78
N VAL A 129 -19.20 -7.56 -16.91
CA VAL A 129 -19.30 -7.39 -15.45
C VAL A 129 -18.84 -6.00 -15.01
N TYR A 130 -17.72 -5.52 -15.53
CA TYR A 130 -17.24 -4.16 -15.23
C TYR A 130 -18.25 -3.08 -15.66
N LEU A 131 -18.83 -3.19 -16.85
CA LEU A 131 -19.85 -2.25 -17.33
C LEU A 131 -21.11 -2.29 -16.47
N PHE A 132 -21.55 -3.47 -16.05
CA PHE A 132 -22.70 -3.60 -15.13
C PHE A 132 -22.41 -3.07 -13.72
N ALA A 133 -21.19 -3.27 -13.21
CA ALA A 133 -20.81 -2.76 -11.90
C ALA A 133 -20.87 -1.22 -11.81
N GLN A 134 -20.70 -0.52 -12.93
CA GLN A 134 -20.83 0.94 -12.99
C GLN A 134 -22.27 1.43 -12.83
N ILE A 135 -23.28 0.56 -12.94
CA ILE A 135 -24.69 0.93 -12.82
C ILE A 135 -25.10 0.75 -11.34
N PRO A 136 -25.39 1.84 -10.60
CA PRO A 136 -25.65 1.76 -9.16
C PRO A 136 -26.81 0.82 -8.79
N GLN A 137 -27.83 0.70 -9.64
CA GLN A 137 -28.98 -0.17 -9.40
C GLN A 137 -28.67 -1.66 -9.62
N VAL A 138 -27.67 -1.99 -10.44
CA VAL A 138 -27.28 -3.38 -10.71
C VAL A 138 -26.25 -3.85 -9.67
N LEU A 139 -25.45 -2.94 -9.13
CA LEU A 139 -24.36 -3.27 -8.20
C LEU A 139 -24.80 -4.12 -6.98
N PRO A 140 -25.91 -3.82 -6.27
CA PRO A 140 -26.40 -4.68 -5.18
C PRO A 140 -26.80 -6.09 -5.67
N VAL A 141 -27.38 -6.19 -6.87
CA VAL A 141 -27.81 -7.46 -7.46
C VAL A 141 -26.62 -8.29 -7.93
N LEU A 142 -25.52 -7.65 -8.32
CA LEU A 142 -24.26 -8.30 -8.66
C LEU A 142 -23.57 -8.82 -7.40
N ALA A 143 -23.51 -8.00 -6.35
CA ALA A 143 -22.86 -8.34 -5.09
C ALA A 143 -23.61 -9.42 -4.28
N SER A 144 -24.93 -9.51 -4.41
CA SER A 144 -25.75 -10.51 -3.70
C SER A 144 -25.61 -11.93 -4.26
N VAL A 145 -24.94 -12.11 -5.41
CA VAL A 145 -24.72 -13.44 -5.99
C VAL A 145 -23.61 -14.15 -5.21
N PRO A 146 -23.90 -15.24 -4.50
CA PRO A 146 -22.90 -15.93 -3.68
C PRO A 146 -21.69 -16.34 -4.53
N ARG A 147 -20.47 -16.07 -4.03
CA ARG A 147 -19.18 -16.43 -4.66
C ARG A 147 -18.89 -15.81 -6.02
N PHE A 148 -19.80 -15.02 -6.61
CA PHE A 148 -19.58 -14.41 -7.93
C PHE A 148 -18.48 -13.34 -7.85
N VAL A 149 -18.60 -12.42 -6.89
CA VAL A 149 -17.57 -11.41 -6.62
C VAL A 149 -16.25 -12.07 -6.24
N GLY A 150 -16.28 -13.13 -5.43
CA GLY A 150 -15.11 -13.93 -5.13
C GLY A 150 -14.44 -14.50 -6.40
N SER A 151 -15.22 -14.98 -7.36
CA SER A 151 -14.68 -15.51 -8.62
C SER A 151 -14.03 -14.42 -9.49
N ILE A 152 -14.65 -13.23 -9.59
CA ILE A 152 -14.04 -12.04 -10.22
C ILE A 152 -12.73 -11.68 -9.52
N PHE A 153 -12.73 -11.70 -8.19
CA PHE A 153 -11.58 -11.36 -7.39
C PHE A 153 -10.43 -12.34 -7.64
N LYS A 154 -10.70 -13.65 -7.59
CA LYS A 154 -9.73 -14.71 -7.90
C LYS A 154 -9.14 -14.57 -9.31
N MET A 155 -9.97 -14.32 -10.32
CA MET A 155 -9.48 -14.07 -11.68
C MET A 155 -8.55 -12.87 -11.74
N SER A 156 -8.88 -11.79 -11.02
CA SER A 156 -8.02 -10.61 -10.95
C SER A 156 -6.65 -10.92 -10.36
N LEU A 157 -6.59 -11.76 -9.32
CA LEU A 157 -5.32 -12.20 -8.73
C LEU A 157 -4.53 -13.07 -9.71
N ILE A 158 -5.18 -13.99 -10.42
CA ILE A 158 -4.51 -14.84 -11.41
C ILE A 158 -3.97 -13.98 -12.56
N ALA A 159 -4.79 -13.12 -13.17
CA ALA A 159 -4.37 -12.19 -14.21
C ALA A 159 -3.25 -11.24 -13.73
N ALA A 160 -3.29 -10.84 -12.45
CA ALA A 160 -2.25 -10.05 -11.84
C ALA A 160 -0.91 -10.83 -11.68
N SER A 161 -0.97 -12.14 -11.53
CA SER A 161 0.19 -12.98 -11.24
C SER A 161 1.00 -13.40 -12.47
N VAL A 162 0.41 -13.41 -13.68
CA VAL A 162 1.05 -14.07 -14.84
C VAL A 162 1.37 -13.20 -16.07
N ASP A 163 1.35 -11.87 -15.96
CA ASP A 163 1.38 -11.00 -17.16
C ASP A 163 0.38 -11.45 -18.26
N TYR A 164 -0.70 -12.11 -17.83
CA TYR A 164 -1.82 -12.48 -18.69
C TYR A 164 -2.52 -11.21 -19.18
N ASP A 165 -3.34 -11.35 -20.23
CA ASP A 165 -4.01 -10.27 -20.93
C ASP A 165 -4.41 -9.10 -20.01
N SER A 166 -3.82 -7.95 -20.33
CA SER A 166 -4.01 -6.71 -19.60
C SER A 166 -5.47 -6.26 -19.53
N GLU A 167 -6.32 -6.62 -20.50
CA GLU A 167 -7.71 -6.20 -20.55
C GLU A 167 -8.57 -6.91 -19.49
N ILE A 168 -8.41 -8.22 -19.32
CA ILE A 168 -9.06 -8.98 -18.25
C ILE A 168 -8.67 -8.38 -16.90
N LEU A 169 -7.38 -8.14 -16.65
CA LEU A 169 -6.93 -7.54 -15.40
C LEU A 169 -7.54 -6.15 -15.17
N ARG A 170 -7.58 -5.29 -16.19
CA ARG A 170 -8.20 -3.95 -16.09
C ARG A 170 -9.68 -4.05 -15.74
N ALA A 171 -10.42 -4.96 -16.39
CA ALA A 171 -11.84 -5.13 -16.14
C ALA A 171 -12.09 -5.65 -14.72
N THR A 172 -11.34 -6.67 -14.29
CA THR A 172 -11.51 -7.25 -12.95
C THR A 172 -11.06 -6.31 -11.83
N SER A 173 -9.92 -5.60 -11.98
CA SER A 173 -9.43 -4.66 -10.95
C SER A 173 -10.38 -3.49 -10.73
N ARG A 174 -10.94 -2.94 -11.82
CA ARG A 174 -11.93 -1.86 -11.75
C ARG A 174 -13.24 -2.34 -11.15
N THR A 175 -13.69 -3.55 -11.50
CA THR A 175 -14.87 -4.16 -10.85
C THR A 175 -14.68 -4.23 -9.34
N ILE A 176 -13.53 -4.74 -8.87
CA ILE A 176 -13.22 -4.84 -7.43
C ILE A 176 -13.19 -3.46 -6.78
N THR A 177 -12.62 -2.48 -7.46
CA THR A 177 -12.56 -1.09 -6.97
C THR A 177 -13.95 -0.50 -6.79
N ILE A 178 -14.85 -0.70 -7.75
CA ILE A 178 -16.25 -0.21 -7.68
C ILE A 178 -16.98 -0.90 -6.51
N ILE A 179 -16.86 -2.22 -6.40
CA ILE A 179 -17.48 -2.98 -5.30
C ILE A 179 -16.94 -2.51 -3.95
N SER A 180 -15.62 -2.33 -3.83
CA SER A 180 -14.97 -1.85 -2.60
C SER A 180 -15.40 -0.43 -2.24
N ALA A 181 -15.62 0.45 -3.22
CA ALA A 181 -16.11 1.80 -2.98
C ALA A 181 -17.58 1.82 -2.52
N ALA A 182 -18.36 0.81 -2.89
CA ALA A 182 -19.74 0.64 -2.45
C ALA A 182 -19.88 -0.27 -1.22
N ALA A 183 -18.76 -0.62 -0.56
CA ALA A 183 -18.72 -1.57 0.55
C ALA A 183 -19.81 -1.34 1.62
N GLU A 184 -20.02 -0.08 2.01
CA GLU A 184 -20.97 0.32 3.05
C GLU A 184 -22.45 0.08 2.65
N GLN A 185 -22.73 -0.01 1.35
CA GLN A 185 -24.06 -0.19 0.78
C GLN A 185 -24.34 -1.66 0.41
N LEU A 186 -23.33 -2.52 0.49
CA LEU A 186 -23.38 -3.92 0.08
C LEU A 186 -23.36 -4.84 1.30
N ASP A 187 -23.93 -6.03 1.14
CA ASP A 187 -23.84 -7.06 2.17
C ASP A 187 -22.39 -7.50 2.43
N GLN A 188 -22.09 -7.91 3.66
CA GLN A 188 -20.74 -8.22 4.12
C GLN A 188 -20.14 -9.46 3.41
N GLY A 189 -20.97 -10.32 2.80
CA GLY A 189 -20.54 -11.59 2.22
C GLY A 189 -19.43 -11.50 1.17
N TRP A 190 -19.31 -10.38 0.42
CA TRP A 190 -18.20 -10.23 -0.54
C TRP A 190 -16.84 -10.00 0.16
N GLN A 191 -16.82 -9.39 1.35
CA GLN A 191 -15.59 -9.16 2.12
C GLN A 191 -15.07 -10.47 2.72
N ASP A 192 -15.99 -11.34 3.15
CA ASP A 192 -15.64 -12.68 3.65
C ASP A 192 -15.04 -13.53 2.52
N ASP A 193 -15.64 -13.49 1.33
CA ASP A 193 -15.09 -14.16 0.15
C ASP A 193 -13.71 -13.60 -0.25
N ALA A 194 -13.54 -12.27 -0.25
CA ALA A 194 -12.25 -11.64 -0.54
C ALA A 194 -11.18 -12.08 0.47
N SER A 195 -11.51 -12.08 1.77
CA SER A 195 -10.60 -12.48 2.85
C SER A 195 -10.22 -13.96 2.75
N ARG A 196 -11.18 -14.83 2.45
CA ARG A 196 -10.95 -16.27 2.20
C ARG A 196 -10.02 -16.49 1.01
N ILE A 197 -10.24 -15.78 -0.09
CA ILE A 197 -9.42 -15.91 -1.31
C ILE A 197 -8.00 -15.39 -1.07
N LEU A 198 -7.84 -14.23 -0.43
CA LEU A 198 -6.52 -13.68 -0.11
C LEU A 198 -5.68 -14.62 0.76
N SER A 199 -6.32 -15.24 1.76
CA SER A 199 -5.65 -16.12 2.73
C SER A 199 -5.32 -17.51 2.17
N SER A 200 -6.20 -18.11 1.36
CA SER A 200 -6.07 -19.51 0.94
C SER A 200 -5.86 -19.75 -0.56
N GLU A 201 -6.27 -18.83 -1.43
CA GLU A 201 -6.31 -19.05 -2.89
C GLU A 201 -5.43 -18.09 -3.70
N ALA A 202 -4.79 -17.10 -3.06
CA ALA A 202 -3.93 -16.14 -3.76
C ALA A 202 -2.69 -16.83 -4.39
N PRO A 203 -2.37 -16.57 -5.68
CA PRO A 203 -1.22 -17.19 -6.34
C PRO A 203 0.11 -16.89 -5.64
N ASP A 204 1.00 -17.87 -5.55
CA ASP A 204 2.29 -17.69 -4.88
C ASP A 204 3.20 -16.69 -5.58
N ASN A 205 3.11 -16.62 -6.91
CA ASN A 205 3.85 -15.67 -7.74
C ASN A 205 3.18 -14.29 -7.85
N LEU A 206 2.01 -14.05 -7.23
CA LEU A 206 1.25 -12.79 -7.34
C LEU A 206 2.12 -11.55 -7.08
N ALA A 207 2.87 -11.56 -5.97
CA ALA A 207 3.72 -10.42 -5.61
C ALA A 207 4.86 -10.20 -6.61
N SER A 208 5.50 -11.30 -7.06
CA SER A 208 6.57 -11.23 -8.07
C SER A 208 6.04 -10.71 -9.40
N GLY A 209 4.96 -11.29 -9.93
CA GLY A 209 4.38 -10.91 -11.23
C GLY A 209 3.86 -9.48 -11.24
N THR A 210 3.16 -9.07 -10.17
CA THR A 210 2.64 -7.69 -10.06
C THR A 210 3.77 -6.67 -10.00
N VAL A 211 4.80 -6.89 -9.15
CA VAL A 211 5.91 -5.94 -9.01
C VAL A 211 6.81 -5.93 -10.24
N GLN A 212 7.10 -7.09 -10.84
CA GLN A 212 7.87 -7.16 -12.07
C GLN A 212 7.19 -6.36 -13.19
N ARG A 213 5.86 -6.48 -13.33
CA ARG A 213 5.15 -5.71 -14.33
C ARG A 213 5.14 -4.20 -14.03
N LEU A 214 5.07 -3.81 -12.76
CA LEU A 214 5.25 -2.41 -12.36
C LEU A 214 6.64 -1.88 -12.78
N ILE A 215 7.70 -2.67 -12.60
CA ILE A 215 9.07 -2.31 -13.03
C ILE A 215 9.12 -2.11 -14.55
N GLU A 216 8.57 -3.06 -15.32
CA GLU A 216 8.54 -2.97 -16.78
C GLU A 216 7.76 -1.74 -17.27
N LEU A 217 6.57 -1.50 -16.72
CA LEU A 217 5.77 -0.31 -17.02
C LEU A 217 6.51 0.97 -16.64
N ALA A 218 7.23 0.97 -15.51
CA ALA A 218 8.09 2.06 -15.07
C ALA A 218 9.38 2.21 -15.90
N GLY A 219 9.75 1.25 -16.73
CA GLY A 219 10.89 1.31 -17.66
C GLY A 219 10.54 1.77 -19.08
N LYS A 220 9.34 1.46 -19.60
CA LYS A 220 8.92 1.82 -20.98
C LYS A 220 8.91 3.33 -21.22
N PRO A 221 9.25 3.93 -22.37
CA PRO A 221 9.20 5.40 -22.56
C PRO A 221 7.80 6.02 -22.37
N GLN A 222 6.76 5.32 -22.80
CA GLN A 222 5.36 5.71 -22.62
C GLN A 222 4.71 4.84 -21.54
N ILE A 223 3.91 5.46 -20.67
CA ILE A 223 3.20 4.75 -19.60
C ILE A 223 1.87 4.28 -20.15
N SER A 224 1.61 2.97 -20.10
CA SER A 224 0.25 2.45 -20.22
C SER A 224 -0.47 2.69 -18.90
N TYR A 225 -1.19 3.81 -18.80
CA TYR A 225 -1.92 4.16 -17.56
C TYR A 225 -2.95 3.11 -17.16
N PRO A 226 -3.76 2.53 -18.07
CA PRO A 226 -4.71 1.49 -17.68
C PRO A 226 -4.05 0.29 -17.00
N ASP A 227 -2.90 -0.16 -17.53
CA ASP A 227 -2.15 -1.27 -16.93
C ASP A 227 -1.56 -0.90 -15.59
N LEU A 228 -0.94 0.29 -15.52
CA LEU A 228 -0.33 0.77 -14.29
C LEU A 228 -1.37 0.90 -13.17
N ILE A 229 -2.54 1.48 -13.48
CA ILE A 229 -3.65 1.64 -12.55
C ILE A 229 -4.13 0.27 -12.04
N ALA A 230 -4.35 -0.69 -12.93
CA ALA A 230 -4.84 -2.01 -12.54
C ALA A 230 -3.85 -2.74 -11.60
N ARG A 231 -2.54 -2.63 -11.87
CA ARG A 231 -1.49 -3.22 -11.01
C ARG A 231 -1.42 -2.52 -9.65
N LEU A 232 -1.54 -1.19 -9.61
CA LEU A 232 -1.57 -0.43 -8.36
C LEU A 232 -2.82 -0.72 -7.53
N GLU A 233 -3.98 -0.93 -8.16
CA GLU A 233 -5.22 -1.35 -7.50
C GLU A 233 -5.07 -2.71 -6.81
N ILE A 234 -4.51 -3.71 -7.51
CA ILE A 234 -4.25 -5.03 -6.92
C ILE A 234 -3.27 -4.93 -5.76
N LEU A 235 -2.18 -4.20 -5.95
CA LEU A 235 -1.15 -4.02 -4.94
C LEU A 235 -1.69 -3.31 -3.69
N LEU A 236 -2.51 -2.26 -3.86
CA LEU A 236 -3.19 -1.54 -2.78
C LEU A 236 -4.21 -2.42 -2.05
N PHE A 237 -5.07 -3.12 -2.81
CA PHE A 237 -6.11 -3.97 -2.24
C PHE A 237 -5.50 -5.14 -1.46
N CYS A 238 -4.59 -5.91 -2.07
CA CYS A 238 -4.01 -7.09 -1.45
C CYS A 238 -3.17 -6.74 -0.22
N SER A 239 -2.27 -5.76 -0.33
CA SER A 239 -1.47 -5.30 0.83
C SER A 239 -2.36 -4.70 1.91
N GLY A 240 -3.52 -4.19 1.52
CA GLY A 240 -4.46 -3.56 2.41
C GLY A 240 -5.29 -4.51 3.26
N ASN A 241 -5.53 -5.71 2.77
CA ASN A 241 -6.48 -6.67 3.35
C ASN A 241 -5.81 -7.97 3.82
N ASP A 242 -4.56 -8.25 3.44
CA ASP A 242 -3.85 -9.46 3.87
C ASP A 242 -2.39 -9.19 4.23
N THR A 243 -2.01 -9.51 5.47
CA THR A 243 -0.66 -9.26 6.00
C THR A 243 0.39 -10.15 5.33
N ARG A 244 0.08 -11.40 4.97
CA ARG A 244 1.03 -12.31 4.30
C ARG A 244 1.39 -11.78 2.91
N LEU A 245 0.40 -11.34 2.15
CA LEU A 245 0.59 -10.75 0.83
C LEU A 245 1.32 -9.41 0.93
N ARG A 246 1.00 -8.58 1.93
CA ARG A 246 1.78 -7.36 2.21
C ARG A 246 3.27 -7.66 2.40
N LEU A 247 3.61 -8.64 3.24
CA LEU A 247 4.99 -9.08 3.46
C LEU A 247 5.61 -9.62 2.15
N ARG A 248 4.87 -10.42 1.39
CA ARG A 248 5.33 -10.87 0.05
C ARG A 248 5.59 -9.69 -0.89
N PHE A 249 4.79 -8.62 -0.90
CA PHE A 249 5.08 -7.41 -1.68
C PHE A 249 6.33 -6.68 -1.17
N PHE A 250 6.49 -6.54 0.15
CA PHE A 250 7.69 -5.97 0.76
C PHE A 250 8.95 -6.76 0.41
N SER A 251 8.90 -8.09 0.36
CA SER A 251 10.02 -8.93 -0.10
C SER A 251 10.48 -8.62 -1.52
N LYS A 252 9.59 -8.06 -2.34
CA LYS A 252 9.85 -7.63 -3.73
C LYS A 252 10.15 -6.13 -3.84
N GLN A 253 10.39 -5.45 -2.72
CA GLN A 253 10.70 -4.01 -2.66
C GLN A 253 9.59 -3.14 -3.26
N SER A 254 8.33 -3.54 -3.11
CA SER A 254 7.18 -2.82 -3.67
C SER A 254 7.15 -1.33 -3.29
N VAL A 255 7.50 -0.97 -2.05
CA VAL A 255 7.56 0.43 -1.59
C VAL A 255 8.57 1.25 -2.41
N ALA A 256 9.76 0.69 -2.66
CA ALA A 256 10.78 1.35 -3.45
C ALA A 256 10.32 1.54 -4.91
N TRP A 257 9.70 0.51 -5.50
CA TRP A 257 9.21 0.57 -6.87
C TRP A 257 8.03 1.52 -7.06
N VAL A 258 7.07 1.53 -6.13
CA VAL A 258 5.95 2.49 -6.16
C VAL A 258 6.47 3.92 -5.98
N THR A 259 7.50 4.13 -5.15
CA THR A 259 8.15 5.44 -5.03
C THR A 259 8.79 5.88 -6.37
N LEU A 260 9.46 4.98 -7.07
CA LEU A 260 10.02 5.26 -8.40
C LEU A 260 8.94 5.53 -9.45
N VAL A 261 7.83 4.78 -9.42
CA VAL A 261 6.64 5.03 -10.25
C VAL A 261 6.11 6.44 -9.99
N MET A 262 5.97 6.85 -8.72
CA MET A 262 5.52 8.20 -8.36
C MET A 262 6.45 9.27 -8.94
N GLY A 263 7.77 9.14 -8.77
CA GLY A 263 8.74 10.09 -9.33
C GLY A 263 8.77 10.10 -10.87
N ARG A 264 8.32 9.01 -11.50
CA ARG A 264 8.13 8.97 -12.95
C ARG A 264 6.84 9.65 -13.39
N LEU A 265 5.75 9.44 -12.65
CA LEU A 265 4.46 10.06 -12.94
C LEU A 265 4.58 11.59 -12.89
N THR A 266 5.40 12.16 -12.02
CA THR A 266 5.60 13.63 -11.92
C THR A 266 6.49 14.26 -13.01
N ARG A 267 6.83 13.54 -14.08
CA ARG A 267 7.58 14.12 -15.21
C ARG A 267 6.68 15.01 -16.08
N PRO A 268 7.20 16.10 -16.70
CA PRO A 268 6.41 17.06 -17.46
C PRO A 268 5.45 16.46 -18.49
N ARG A 269 5.88 15.43 -19.22
CA ARG A 269 5.06 14.72 -20.23
C ARG A 269 3.73 14.18 -19.67
N ASN A 270 3.70 13.76 -18.41
CA ASN A 270 2.50 13.20 -17.79
C ASN A 270 1.60 14.28 -17.18
N LEU A 271 2.05 15.54 -17.17
CA LEU A 271 1.31 16.71 -16.73
C LEU A 271 0.55 17.38 -17.90
N GLU A 272 0.78 16.92 -19.13
CA GLU A 272 0.02 17.36 -20.30
C GLU A 272 -1.48 17.09 -20.10
N PRO A 273 -2.38 18.01 -20.52
CA PRO A 273 -3.82 17.90 -20.27
C PRO A 273 -4.46 16.56 -20.68
N LEU A 274 -3.98 15.95 -21.78
CA LEU A 274 -4.46 14.66 -22.26
C LEU A 274 -4.14 13.51 -21.30
N ASN A 275 -2.96 13.54 -20.67
CA ASN A 275 -2.47 12.48 -19.79
C ASN A 275 -2.87 12.69 -18.33
N LEU A 276 -3.10 13.96 -17.95
CA LEU A 276 -3.25 14.39 -16.56
C LEU A 276 -4.30 13.61 -15.76
N PRO A 277 -5.53 13.32 -16.27
CA PRO A 277 -6.53 12.58 -15.48
C PRO A 277 -6.08 11.14 -15.16
N SER A 278 -5.48 10.45 -16.13
CA SER A 278 -5.00 9.08 -15.96
C SER A 278 -3.75 9.03 -15.08
N ALA A 279 -2.83 9.97 -15.28
CA ALA A 279 -1.64 10.13 -14.44
C ALA A 279 -2.01 10.45 -13.00
N ARG A 280 -3.03 11.31 -12.79
CA ARG A 280 -3.58 11.64 -11.48
C ARG A 280 -4.12 10.40 -10.78
N ARG A 281 -4.90 9.56 -11.48
CA ARG A 281 -5.42 8.32 -10.86
C ARG A 281 -4.28 7.39 -10.45
N ALA A 282 -3.27 7.22 -11.29
CA ALA A 282 -2.09 6.42 -10.96
C ALA A 282 -1.29 7.00 -9.78
N ILE A 283 -1.16 8.33 -9.70
CA ILE A 283 -0.44 8.97 -8.60
C ILE A 283 -1.21 8.87 -7.29
N TYR A 284 -2.53 9.04 -7.33
CA TYR A 284 -3.41 8.82 -6.18
C TYR A 284 -3.26 7.41 -5.61
N LEU A 285 -3.31 6.37 -6.46
CA LEU A 285 -3.11 4.99 -6.03
C LEU A 285 -1.71 4.75 -5.45
N SER A 286 -0.70 5.39 -6.04
CA SER A 286 0.68 5.31 -5.54
C SER A 286 0.82 5.92 -4.14
N VAL A 287 0.29 7.13 -3.91
CA VAL A 287 0.35 7.78 -2.59
C VAL A 287 -0.53 7.06 -1.57
N MET A 288 -1.68 6.50 -1.97
CA MET A 288 -2.52 5.68 -1.08
C MET A 288 -1.80 4.41 -0.64
N TYR A 289 -1.10 3.75 -1.57
CA TYR A 289 -0.27 2.59 -1.23
C TYR A 289 0.83 2.95 -0.24
N LEU A 290 1.58 4.02 -0.50
CA LEU A 290 2.67 4.47 0.36
C LEU A 290 2.13 4.91 1.74
N LYS A 291 1.06 5.71 1.79
CA LYS A 291 0.36 6.10 3.01
C LYS A 291 0.01 4.88 3.87
N LYS A 292 -0.57 3.84 3.27
CA LYS A 292 -0.99 2.64 4.01
C LYS A 292 0.18 1.81 4.51
N ASN A 293 1.30 1.80 3.79
CA ASN A 293 2.39 0.86 4.03
C ASN A 293 3.61 1.43 4.77
N LEU A 294 3.87 2.75 4.69
CA LEU A 294 5.03 3.37 5.34
C LEU A 294 4.95 3.32 6.87
N LYS A 295 3.74 3.25 7.44
CA LYS A 295 3.53 3.09 8.89
C LYS A 295 3.99 1.75 9.46
N PHE A 296 4.26 0.74 8.62
CA PHE A 296 4.73 -0.58 9.07
C PHE A 296 6.23 -0.66 9.40
N GLY A 297 6.93 0.48 9.37
CA GLY A 297 8.25 0.57 9.98
C GLY A 297 9.22 1.49 9.26
N PHE A 298 10.24 1.92 10.01
CA PHE A 298 11.30 2.82 9.57
C PHE A 298 12.10 2.30 8.36
N THR A 299 12.08 0.98 8.11
CA THR A 299 12.75 0.35 6.95
C THR A 299 12.13 0.84 5.64
N TRP A 300 10.79 0.84 5.55
CA TRP A 300 10.08 1.21 4.32
C TRP A 300 10.14 2.72 4.07
N VAL A 301 10.14 3.52 5.13
CA VAL A 301 10.44 4.95 5.04
C VAL A 301 11.87 5.20 4.58
N SER A 302 12.85 4.47 5.11
CA SER A 302 14.24 4.60 4.68
C SER A 302 14.38 4.28 3.19
N ASP A 303 13.75 3.20 2.72
CA ASP A 303 13.78 2.80 1.32
C ASP A 303 13.09 3.84 0.41
N SER A 304 11.94 4.39 0.81
CA SER A 304 11.25 5.41 0.01
C SER A 304 12.02 6.74 -0.07
N LEU A 305 12.68 7.16 1.02
CA LEU A 305 13.57 8.32 1.03
C LEU A 305 14.76 8.12 0.08
N ASP A 306 15.39 6.94 0.10
CA ASP A 306 16.49 6.62 -0.82
C ASP A 306 16.05 6.63 -2.30
N LYS A 307 14.76 6.35 -2.57
CA LYS A 307 14.15 6.43 -3.91
C LYS A 307 13.55 7.80 -4.27
N GLY A 308 13.73 8.81 -3.42
CA GLY A 308 13.37 10.20 -3.74
C GLY A 308 11.88 10.51 -3.59
N ILE A 309 11.22 9.96 -2.56
CA ILE A 309 9.81 10.27 -2.27
C ILE A 309 9.58 11.78 -2.06
N LEU A 310 10.48 12.49 -1.38
CA LEU A 310 10.30 13.93 -1.11
C LEU A 310 10.38 14.78 -2.40
N GLN A 311 11.30 14.43 -3.30
CA GLN A 311 11.38 15.05 -4.64
C GLN A 311 10.10 14.81 -5.43
N SER A 312 9.55 13.60 -5.32
CA SER A 312 8.30 13.22 -5.99
C SER A 312 7.11 13.98 -5.42
N ILE A 313 7.08 14.23 -4.11
CA ILE A 313 6.05 15.05 -3.44
C ILE A 313 6.08 16.49 -3.94
N VAL A 314 7.26 17.12 -3.97
CA VAL A 314 7.40 18.50 -4.49
C VAL A 314 6.85 18.61 -5.91
N LYS A 315 7.20 17.66 -6.78
CA LYS A 315 6.76 17.64 -8.18
C LYS A 315 5.31 17.20 -8.39
N ALA A 316 4.61 16.76 -7.34
CA ALA A 316 3.21 16.33 -7.43
C ALA A 316 2.19 17.48 -7.31
N GLN A 317 2.66 18.72 -7.13
CA GLN A 317 1.81 19.91 -6.96
C GLN A 317 0.73 20.08 -8.06
N PRO A 318 1.00 19.84 -9.36
CA PRO A 318 -0.02 19.96 -10.40
C PRO A 318 -1.23 19.03 -10.20
N TYR A 319 -1.03 17.85 -9.59
CA TYR A 319 -2.13 16.93 -9.27
C TYR A 319 -2.99 17.44 -8.11
N ILE A 320 -2.41 18.18 -7.18
CA ILE A 320 -3.16 18.84 -6.10
C ILE A 320 -4.01 19.97 -6.66
N VAL A 321 -3.45 20.76 -7.59
CA VAL A 321 -4.20 21.81 -8.30
C VAL A 321 -5.36 21.19 -9.08
N TYR A 322 -5.11 20.09 -9.82
CA TYR A 322 -6.14 19.35 -10.53
C TYR A 322 -7.26 18.88 -9.58
N ASP A 323 -6.92 18.30 -8.42
CA ASP A 323 -7.92 17.84 -7.44
C ASP A 323 -8.82 18.97 -6.94
N ARG A 324 -8.24 20.15 -6.67
CA ARG A 324 -8.98 21.33 -6.23
C ARG A 324 -9.89 21.88 -7.33
N GLN A 325 -9.41 21.93 -8.57
CA GLN A 325 -10.18 22.42 -9.73
C GLN A 325 -11.36 21.51 -10.09
N ASN A 326 -11.24 20.20 -9.82
CA ASN A 326 -12.27 19.21 -10.12
C ASN A 326 -13.11 18.81 -8.90
N SER A 327 -13.02 19.55 -7.78
CA SER A 327 -13.79 19.33 -6.56
C SER A 327 -13.75 17.87 -6.05
N ILE A 328 -12.57 17.24 -6.13
CA ILE A 328 -12.40 15.85 -5.67
C ILE A 328 -12.63 15.80 -4.14
N PRO A 329 -13.40 14.83 -3.60
CA PRO A 329 -13.64 14.76 -2.17
C PRO A 329 -12.35 14.55 -1.38
N LYS A 330 -12.22 15.20 -0.21
CA LYS A 330 -10.98 15.32 0.57
C LYS A 330 -10.28 13.97 0.83
N ASP A 331 -11.04 12.92 1.11
CA ASP A 331 -10.52 11.58 1.42
C ASP A 331 -9.87 10.88 0.21
N PHE A 332 -10.20 11.36 -1.00
CA PHE A 332 -9.69 10.83 -2.26
C PHE A 332 -8.68 11.77 -2.92
N THR A 333 -8.20 12.81 -2.24
CA THR A 333 -7.21 13.74 -2.78
C THR A 333 -5.77 13.21 -2.65
N VAL A 334 -4.92 13.64 -3.59
CA VAL A 334 -3.47 13.42 -3.52
C VAL A 334 -2.87 14.18 -2.34
N GLU A 335 -3.36 15.40 -2.07
CA GLU A 335 -2.91 16.27 -0.97
C GLU A 335 -3.08 15.60 0.41
N SER A 336 -4.26 15.08 0.73
CA SER A 336 -4.49 14.44 2.04
C SER A 336 -3.58 13.23 2.26
N SER A 337 -3.28 12.48 1.20
CA SER A 337 -2.39 11.32 1.28
C SER A 337 -0.92 11.73 1.44
N ILE A 338 -0.49 12.78 0.75
CA ILE A 338 0.87 13.33 0.88
C ILE A 338 1.10 13.87 2.30
N VAL A 339 0.13 14.58 2.88
CA VAL A 339 0.23 15.08 4.27
C VAL A 339 0.49 13.94 5.24
N VAL A 340 -0.29 12.86 5.16
CA VAL A 340 -0.10 11.68 6.02
C VAL A 340 1.25 11.01 5.80
N ILE A 341 1.75 10.96 4.56
CA ILE A 341 3.10 10.44 4.28
C ILE A 341 4.17 11.30 4.95
N LEU A 342 4.12 12.63 4.79
CA LEU A 342 5.08 13.56 5.40
C LEU A 342 5.04 13.48 6.94
N ASP A 343 3.84 13.43 7.51
CA ASP A 343 3.64 13.25 8.95
C ASP A 343 4.18 11.89 9.44
N THR A 344 4.00 10.82 8.66
CA THR A 344 4.58 9.49 8.95
C THR A 344 6.11 9.52 8.92
N ILE A 345 6.71 10.19 7.93
CA ILE A 345 8.17 10.36 7.85
C ILE A 345 8.66 11.19 9.04
N THR A 346 7.92 12.23 9.43
CA THR A 346 8.25 13.11 10.57
C THR A 346 8.26 12.33 11.88
N LEU A 347 7.22 11.52 12.13
CA LEU A 347 7.14 10.62 13.28
C LEU A 347 8.32 9.63 13.31
N LEU A 348 8.61 9.00 12.15
CA LEU A 348 9.68 8.01 12.04
C LEU A 348 11.08 8.62 11.92
N ALA A 349 11.22 9.96 11.84
CA ALA A 349 12.52 10.63 11.80
C ALA A 349 13.33 10.48 13.10
N VAL A 350 12.69 10.03 14.18
CA VAL A 350 13.37 9.67 15.44
C VAL A 350 14.34 8.50 15.28
N TYR A 351 14.09 7.61 14.31
CA TYR A 351 15.03 6.56 13.95
C TYR A 351 16.21 7.17 13.19
N ARG A 352 17.44 6.89 13.63
CA ARG A 352 18.67 7.45 13.04
C ARG A 352 18.80 7.11 11.55
N SER A 353 18.41 5.90 11.16
CA SER A 353 18.42 5.47 9.75
C SER A 353 17.50 6.30 8.86
N VAL A 354 16.36 6.75 9.40
CA VAL A 354 15.40 7.62 8.72
C VAL A 354 15.91 9.05 8.75
N LEU A 355 16.31 9.57 9.92
CA LEU A 355 16.85 10.92 10.08
C LEU A 355 17.92 11.25 9.05
N HIS A 356 18.90 10.36 8.91
CA HIS A 356 20.01 10.60 7.98
C HIS A 356 19.55 10.70 6.52
N ARG A 357 18.62 9.84 6.13
CA ARG A 357 18.06 9.81 4.77
C ARG A 357 17.10 10.96 4.53
N ALA A 358 16.27 11.29 5.51
CA ALA A 358 15.34 12.41 5.46
C ALA A 358 16.09 13.72 5.27
N HIS A 359 17.14 13.98 6.07
CA HIS A 359 18.01 15.15 5.90
C HIS A 359 18.63 15.21 4.49
N THR A 360 19.14 14.08 3.99
CA THR A 360 19.74 14.03 2.65
C THR A 360 18.70 14.24 1.54
N SER A 361 17.51 13.65 1.71
CA SER A 361 16.41 13.75 0.75
C SER A 361 15.78 15.13 0.74
N LEU A 362 15.67 15.80 1.90
CA LEU A 362 15.20 17.18 2.03
C LEU A 362 16.10 18.11 1.23
N ARG A 363 17.43 18.05 1.45
CA ARG A 363 18.39 18.86 0.68
C ARG A 363 18.27 18.67 -0.83
N ARG A 364 18.06 17.43 -1.29
CA ARG A 364 17.87 17.12 -2.72
C ARG A 364 16.54 17.67 -3.25
N ALA A 365 15.50 17.65 -2.44
CA ALA A 365 14.18 18.14 -2.82
C ALA A 365 14.10 19.67 -2.80
N GLU A 366 14.73 20.33 -1.83
CA GLU A 366 14.86 21.79 -1.75
C GLU A 366 15.67 22.38 -2.91
N ALA A 367 16.56 21.58 -3.51
CA ALA A 367 17.28 21.96 -4.72
C ALA A 367 16.40 21.93 -5.99
N ILE A 368 15.14 21.47 -5.91
CA ILE A 368 14.18 21.53 -7.01
C ILE A 368 13.54 22.91 -7.01
N GLU A 369 13.48 23.55 -8.19
CA GLU A 369 12.92 24.88 -8.39
C GLU A 369 11.50 25.05 -7.84
N ASP A 370 10.68 23.99 -7.87
CA ASP A 370 9.31 23.99 -7.38
C ASP A 370 9.16 23.89 -5.84
N ALA A 371 10.22 23.59 -5.09
CA ALA A 371 10.13 23.40 -3.64
C ALA A 371 9.59 24.63 -2.88
N PRO A 372 9.96 25.89 -3.22
CA PRO A 372 9.37 27.09 -2.63
C PRO A 372 7.87 27.25 -2.93
N ASN A 373 7.35 26.58 -3.96
CA ASN A 373 5.95 26.70 -4.41
C ASN A 373 4.99 25.76 -3.67
N LEU A 374 5.46 24.99 -2.68
CA LEU A 374 4.57 24.22 -1.81
C LEU A 374 3.60 25.17 -1.08
N GLN A 375 2.33 24.80 -1.02
CA GLN A 375 1.26 25.60 -0.42
C GLN A 375 0.29 24.74 0.39
N GLY A 376 -0.46 25.39 1.28
CA GLY A 376 -1.51 24.77 2.08
C GLY A 376 -1.01 23.66 3.01
N PRO A 377 -1.85 22.66 3.31
CA PRO A 377 -1.54 21.58 4.25
C PRO A 377 -0.23 20.82 3.95
N VAL A 378 0.13 20.67 2.68
CA VAL A 378 1.40 20.03 2.29
C VAL A 378 2.60 20.86 2.74
N LYS A 379 2.54 22.18 2.61
CA LYS A 379 3.60 23.08 3.09
C LYS A 379 3.76 22.97 4.61
N ASP A 380 2.66 22.95 5.34
CA ASP A 380 2.70 22.85 6.80
C ASP A 380 3.32 21.52 7.25
N ALA A 381 2.93 20.42 6.62
CA ALA A 381 3.53 19.10 6.87
C ALA A 381 5.02 19.03 6.48
N TRP A 382 5.40 19.70 5.39
CA TRP A 382 6.78 19.81 4.96
C TRP A 382 7.64 20.58 5.97
N LEU A 383 7.14 21.70 6.48
CA LEU A 383 7.84 22.52 7.48
C LEU A 383 8.01 21.75 8.80
N ARG A 384 6.97 21.03 9.27
CA ARG A 384 7.09 20.14 10.44
C ARG A 384 8.17 19.08 10.25
N LEU A 385 8.22 18.45 9.07
CA LEU A 385 9.27 17.48 8.76
C LEU A 385 10.66 18.11 8.83
N LYS A 386 10.84 19.28 8.21
CA LYS A 386 12.10 20.00 8.18
C LYS A 386 12.56 20.38 9.58
N GLU A 387 11.70 21.03 10.36
CA GLU A 387 11.98 21.43 11.74
C GLU A 387 12.37 20.22 12.60
N LYS A 388 11.64 19.11 12.49
CA LYS A 388 11.95 17.89 13.23
C LYS A 388 13.30 17.30 12.85
N VAL A 389 13.60 17.24 11.54
CA VAL A 389 14.86 16.71 11.03
C VAL A 389 16.03 17.60 11.46
N ASP A 390 15.90 18.92 11.37
CA ASP A 390 16.95 19.86 11.75
C ASP A 390 17.22 19.82 13.25
N HIS A 391 16.17 19.78 14.09
CA HIS A 391 16.28 19.61 15.54
C HIS A 391 17.04 18.34 15.91
N LEU A 392 16.57 17.18 15.43
CA LEU A 392 17.21 15.90 15.72
C LEU A 392 18.63 15.83 15.14
N ARG A 393 18.87 16.44 13.97
CA ARG A 393 20.21 16.50 13.38
C ARG A 393 21.16 17.34 14.22
N GLY A 394 20.67 18.40 14.85
CA GLY A 394 21.40 19.24 15.81
C GLY A 394 21.87 18.47 17.04
N LEU A 395 21.24 17.34 17.38
CA LEU A 395 21.66 16.47 18.49
C LEU A 395 22.81 15.52 18.13
N ARG A 396 23.21 15.46 16.85
CA ARG A 396 24.29 14.55 16.40
C ARG A 396 25.65 14.79 17.09
N PRO A 397 26.12 16.03 17.33
CA PRO A 397 27.35 16.26 18.08
C PRO A 397 27.28 15.69 19.50
N VAL A 398 26.12 15.80 20.14
CA VAL A 398 25.84 15.24 21.48
C VAL A 398 26.00 13.73 21.48
N TYR A 399 25.42 13.07 20.47
CA TYR A 399 25.57 11.63 20.30
C TYR A 399 27.04 11.21 20.16
N PHE A 400 27.82 11.94 19.37
CA PHE A 400 29.24 11.63 19.21
C PHE A 400 30.06 11.88 20.48
N MET A 401 29.72 12.93 21.25
CA MET A 401 30.35 13.23 22.53
C MET A 401 29.98 12.18 23.58
N ALA A 402 28.70 11.86 23.75
CA ALA A 402 28.22 10.86 24.72
C ALA A 402 28.83 9.47 24.47
N ARG A 403 29.15 9.17 23.21
CA ARG A 403 29.77 7.92 22.83
C ARG A 403 31.27 7.87 23.15
N ASN A 404 31.95 8.97 23.48
CA ASN A 404 33.38 9.03 23.85
C ASN A 404 34.31 8.16 22.97
N GLY A 405 34.00 7.99 21.69
CA GLY A 405 34.72 7.08 20.78
C GLY A 405 34.43 5.57 20.96
N ALA A 406 33.70 5.15 22.00
CA ALA A 406 33.25 3.78 22.20
C ALA A 406 32.33 3.36 21.05
N THR A 407 32.82 2.54 20.14
CA THR A 407 31.96 1.99 19.10
C THR A 407 30.92 1.06 19.72
N GLY A 408 29.64 1.14 19.32
CA GLY A 408 28.59 0.18 19.69
C GLY A 408 28.83 -1.21 19.08
N CYS A 409 30.04 -1.74 19.30
CA CYS A 409 30.58 -2.93 18.70
C CYS A 409 29.94 -4.16 19.35
N MET A 410 29.39 -5.03 18.50
CA MET A 410 28.70 -6.25 18.92
C MET A 410 29.64 -7.46 19.10
N SER A 411 30.94 -7.23 19.22
CA SER A 411 31.88 -8.31 19.57
C SER A 411 32.07 -8.34 21.06
N ASP A 412 31.77 -9.48 21.69
CA ASP A 412 31.96 -9.68 23.13
C ASP A 412 33.44 -9.55 23.54
N ASN A 413 34.35 -9.85 22.61
CA ASN A 413 35.80 -9.78 22.78
C ASN A 413 36.41 -8.45 22.29
N CYS A 414 35.62 -7.38 22.15
CA CYS A 414 36.12 -6.10 21.68
C CYS A 414 37.15 -5.48 22.66
N MET A 415 38.43 -5.47 22.28
CA MET A 415 39.51 -4.89 23.08
C MET A 415 39.44 -3.35 23.11
N THR A 416 38.97 -2.71 22.03
CA THR A 416 38.76 -1.25 21.95
C THR A 416 37.69 -0.75 22.92
N ARG A 417 36.81 -1.63 23.42
CA ARG A 417 35.86 -1.30 24.50
C ARG A 417 36.56 -1.11 25.85
N ARG A 418 37.79 -1.62 26.00
CA ARG A 418 38.56 -1.63 27.26
C ARG A 418 39.62 -0.53 27.35
N GLU A 419 39.98 0.10 26.24
CA GLU A 419 40.99 1.16 26.20
C GLU A 419 40.30 2.52 25.96
N GLU A 420 40.23 3.37 26.99
CA GLU A 420 39.56 4.69 26.97
C GLU A 420 40.19 5.72 26.00
N ASN A 421 41.25 5.35 25.25
CA ASN A 421 42.16 6.30 24.60
C ASN A 421 42.50 5.99 23.14
N THR A 422 41.55 5.65 22.27
CA THR A 422 41.81 5.64 20.82
C THR A 422 41.14 6.80 20.10
N SER A 423 41.95 7.84 19.85
CA SER A 423 41.69 9.00 18.98
C SER A 423 41.51 8.66 17.49
N SER A 424 41.59 7.38 17.11
CA SER A 424 41.31 6.95 15.74
C SER A 424 39.80 6.82 15.55
N ARG A 425 39.23 7.58 14.61
CA ARG A 425 37.85 7.40 14.12
C ARG A 425 37.71 6.00 13.50
N ALA A 426 37.53 4.98 14.33
CA ALA A 426 37.24 3.63 13.88
C ALA A 426 36.00 3.70 13.00
N ARG A 427 36.14 3.28 11.74
CA ARG A 427 35.00 3.25 10.81
C ARG A 427 34.04 2.19 11.33
N ASP A 428 32.87 2.62 11.77
CA ASP A 428 31.78 1.70 12.13
C ASP A 428 31.48 0.78 10.93
N MET A 429 31.96 -0.46 11.00
CA MET A 429 31.71 -1.47 9.99
C MET A 429 30.40 -2.16 10.27
N ARG A 430 29.49 -2.10 9.31
CA ARG A 430 28.22 -2.81 9.38
C ARG A 430 28.33 -4.16 8.69
N CYS A 431 27.69 -5.17 9.25
CA CYS A 431 27.50 -6.43 8.55
C CYS A 431 26.74 -6.16 7.24
N SER A 432 27.37 -6.40 6.09
CA SER A 432 26.76 -6.19 4.77
C SER A 432 25.54 -7.09 4.54
N GLY A 433 25.46 -8.21 5.25
CA GLY A 433 24.36 -9.17 5.17
C GLY A 433 23.07 -8.66 5.82
N CYS A 434 23.06 -8.49 7.14
CA CYS A 434 21.85 -8.10 7.88
C CYS A 434 21.74 -6.59 8.15
N GLN A 435 22.86 -5.84 8.09
CA GLN A 435 22.98 -4.43 8.45
C GLN A 435 22.60 -4.09 9.91
N TYR A 436 22.32 -5.11 10.73
CA TYR A 436 21.99 -5.00 12.14
C TYR A 436 23.25 -4.89 13.02
N ALA A 437 24.28 -5.69 12.72
CA ALA A 437 25.49 -5.73 13.54
C ALA A 437 26.55 -4.70 13.13
N TYR A 438 27.19 -4.12 14.15
CA TYR A 438 28.23 -3.11 14.03
C TYR A 438 29.51 -3.57 14.69
N TYR A 439 30.64 -3.25 14.07
CA TYR A 439 31.98 -3.61 14.54
C TYR A 439 32.94 -2.44 14.36
N CYS A 440 33.85 -2.26 15.31
CA CYS A 440 34.88 -1.22 15.22
C CYS A 440 36.03 -1.58 14.27
N SER A 441 36.26 -2.87 14.10
CA SER A 441 37.39 -3.42 13.37
C SER A 441 37.04 -4.75 12.73
N TYR A 442 37.89 -5.20 11.81
CA TYR A 442 37.69 -6.45 11.08
C TYR A 442 37.83 -7.65 12.00
N GLU A 443 38.74 -7.55 12.98
CA GLU A 443 38.98 -8.55 14.01
C GLU A 443 37.73 -8.72 14.88
N CYS A 444 37.09 -7.62 15.30
CA CYS A 444 35.84 -7.66 16.04
C CYS A 444 34.69 -8.25 15.21
N ALA A 445 34.61 -7.90 13.92
CA ALA A 445 33.62 -8.51 13.02
C ALA A 445 33.83 -10.03 12.90
N LYS A 446 35.09 -10.47 12.76
CA LYS A 446 35.46 -11.89 12.68
C LYS A 446 35.20 -12.64 13.99
N SER A 447 35.43 -12.02 15.15
CA SER A 447 35.09 -12.61 16.45
C SER A 447 33.58 -12.72 16.60
N GLY A 448 32.86 -11.60 16.52
CA GLY A 448 31.39 -11.59 16.67
C GLY A 448 30.69 -12.52 15.68
N TRP A 449 31.22 -12.68 14.46
CA TRP A 449 30.74 -13.68 13.49
C TRP A 449 30.78 -15.11 14.03
N ARG A 450 31.90 -15.51 14.67
CA ARG A 450 32.09 -16.83 15.28
C ARG A 450 31.26 -16.99 16.56
N ASP A 451 31.15 -15.92 17.35
CA ASP A 451 30.57 -15.93 18.69
C ASP A 451 29.02 -15.97 18.70
N GLY A 452 28.38 -15.96 17.52
CA GLY A 452 26.93 -16.17 17.40
C GLY A 452 26.26 -15.34 16.32
N HIS A 453 26.88 -14.24 15.88
CA HIS A 453 26.28 -13.35 14.88
C HIS A 453 25.96 -14.07 13.57
N ARG A 454 26.72 -15.11 13.16
CA ARG A 454 26.42 -15.88 11.95
C ARG A 454 24.99 -16.43 11.94
N LYS A 455 24.54 -17.04 13.05
CA LYS A 455 23.18 -17.62 13.15
C LYS A 455 22.12 -16.51 13.12
N GLN A 456 22.34 -15.45 13.89
CA GLN A 456 21.47 -14.28 13.90
C GLN A 456 21.38 -13.60 12.52
N CYS A 457 22.50 -13.45 11.82
CA CYS A 457 22.56 -12.83 10.49
C CYS A 457 21.76 -13.65 9.46
N ILE A 458 21.84 -14.98 9.49
CA ILE A 458 21.05 -15.86 8.62
C ILE A 458 19.55 -15.62 8.85
N GLU A 459 19.12 -15.60 10.11
CA GLU A 459 17.71 -15.41 10.47
C GLU A 459 17.21 -14.00 10.10
N LEU A 460 17.97 -12.95 10.42
CA LEU A 460 17.62 -11.58 10.05
C LEU A 460 17.55 -11.39 8.53
N ARG A 461 18.44 -12.05 7.78
CA ARG A 461 18.39 -12.03 6.31
C ARG A 461 17.18 -12.79 5.78
N ARG A 462 16.79 -13.91 6.41
CA ARG A 462 15.58 -14.66 6.07
C ARG A 462 14.34 -13.81 6.27
N GLN A 463 14.17 -13.21 7.46
CA GLN A 463 13.07 -12.31 7.77
C GLN A 463 12.99 -11.13 6.79
N PHE A 464 14.11 -10.48 6.50
CA PHE A 464 14.12 -9.37 5.53
C PHE A 464 13.75 -9.84 4.10
N ARG A 465 14.22 -11.03 3.68
CA ARG A 465 13.81 -11.64 2.40
C ARG A 465 12.35 -12.07 2.37
N GLU A 466 11.71 -12.25 3.51
CA GLU A 466 10.28 -12.51 3.64
C GLU A 466 9.46 -11.22 3.73
N GLY A 467 10.12 -10.05 3.72
CA GLY A 467 9.48 -8.74 3.73
C GLY A 467 9.20 -8.20 5.13
N TYR A 468 9.79 -8.77 6.19
CA TYR A 468 9.75 -8.16 7.51
C TYR A 468 10.66 -6.92 7.56
N PRO A 469 10.29 -5.89 8.34
CA PRO A 469 11.14 -4.72 8.53
C PRO A 469 12.45 -5.13 9.22
N ARG A 470 13.49 -4.30 9.07
CA ARG A 470 14.74 -4.48 9.80
C ARG A 470 14.51 -4.27 11.29
N LEU A 471 15.13 -5.12 12.10
CA LEU A 471 15.20 -4.89 13.54
C LEU A 471 16.02 -3.65 13.85
N MET A 472 15.64 -2.98 14.93
CA MET A 472 16.38 -1.87 15.51
C MET A 472 17.73 -2.35 16.02
N SER A 473 18.81 -1.79 15.48
CA SER A 473 20.16 -2.14 15.89
C SER A 473 20.54 -1.50 17.23
N PRO A 474 21.55 -2.02 17.95
CA PRO A 474 22.06 -1.38 19.16
C PRO A 474 22.46 0.10 18.99
N SER A 475 22.95 0.48 17.81
CA SER A 475 23.27 1.89 17.51
C SER A 475 22.03 2.79 17.43
N GLU A 476 20.85 2.23 17.14
CA GLU A 476 19.58 2.94 17.19
C GLU A 476 19.12 3.07 18.66
N ASP A 477 19.29 2.02 19.48
CA ASP A 477 19.01 2.08 20.92
C ASP A 477 19.81 3.20 21.61
N GLU A 478 21.12 3.24 21.38
CA GLU A 478 21.99 4.31 21.88
C GLU A 478 21.53 5.70 21.42
N TRP A 479 21.05 5.80 20.18
CA TRP A 479 20.56 7.05 19.62
C TRP A 479 19.29 7.51 20.35
N PHE A 480 18.36 6.61 20.67
CA PHE A 480 17.18 6.93 21.47
C PHE A 480 17.53 7.38 22.88
N ILE A 481 18.53 6.76 23.52
CA ILE A 481 19.04 7.21 24.82
C ILE A 481 19.50 8.66 24.74
N VAL A 482 20.29 9.01 23.72
CA VAL A 482 20.82 10.37 23.57
C VAL A 482 19.73 11.39 23.26
N ILE A 483 18.77 11.06 22.38
CA ILE A 483 17.64 11.96 22.15
C ILE A 483 16.90 12.17 23.47
N GLY A 484 16.51 11.08 24.14
CA GLY A 484 15.75 11.17 25.39
C GLY A 484 16.46 11.98 26.46
N GLN A 485 17.77 11.78 26.64
CA GLN A 485 18.58 12.61 27.53
C GLN A 485 18.62 14.08 27.10
N SER A 486 18.75 14.34 25.80
CA SER A 486 18.83 15.70 25.28
C SER A 486 17.53 16.46 25.47
N GLU A 487 16.38 15.81 25.25
CA GLU A 487 15.05 16.42 25.45
C GLU A 487 14.76 16.67 26.94
N VAL A 488 15.24 15.78 27.83
CA VAL A 488 14.94 15.88 29.26
C VAL A 488 15.88 16.81 30.01
N PHE A 489 17.18 16.78 29.70
CA PHE A 489 18.21 17.40 30.57
C PHE A 489 18.83 18.66 29.97
N ARG A 490 18.54 19.02 28.72
CA ARG A 490 18.96 20.31 28.17
C ARG A 490 17.88 21.36 28.39
N ALA A 491 18.29 22.60 28.65
CA ALA A 491 17.37 23.72 28.66
C ALA A 491 16.76 23.92 27.26
N PRO A 492 15.45 24.24 27.14
CA PRO A 492 14.50 24.51 28.24
C PRO A 492 13.79 23.27 28.80
N GLY A 493 14.05 22.07 28.27
CA GLY A 493 13.38 20.82 28.67
C GLY A 493 13.55 20.47 30.15
N LYS A 494 14.73 20.69 30.72
CA LYS A 494 15.02 20.42 32.14
C LYS A 494 14.10 21.20 33.09
N ASP A 495 14.02 22.53 32.92
CA ASP A 495 13.24 23.40 33.81
C ASP A 495 11.75 23.07 33.73
N ALA A 496 11.25 22.78 32.52
CA ALA A 496 9.87 22.36 32.30
C ALA A 496 9.58 21.03 33.01
N ILE A 497 10.47 20.05 32.92
CA ILE A 497 10.29 18.73 33.53
C ILE A 497 10.40 18.79 35.05
N ASP A 498 11.32 19.57 35.59
CA ASP A 498 11.45 19.77 37.03
C ASP A 498 10.19 20.47 37.60
N ALA A 499 9.62 21.43 36.87
CA ALA A 499 8.33 22.03 37.21
C ALA A 499 7.18 21.00 37.17
N MET A 500 7.13 20.16 36.13
CA MET A 500 6.13 19.08 36.03
C MET A 500 6.27 18.05 37.17
N ARG A 501 7.49 17.68 37.55
CA ARG A 501 7.76 16.76 38.67
C ARG A 501 7.32 17.35 39.99
N LYS A 502 7.61 18.63 40.24
CA LYS A 502 7.15 19.34 41.43
C LYS A 502 5.63 19.39 41.49
N ALA A 503 4.97 19.74 40.38
CA ALA A 503 3.52 19.77 40.29
C ALA A 503 2.90 18.38 40.55
N TYR A 504 3.46 17.33 39.95
CA TYR A 504 3.01 15.95 40.16
C TYR A 504 3.16 15.52 41.62
N SER A 505 4.31 15.81 42.25
CA SER A 505 4.59 15.47 43.65
C SER A 505 3.64 16.18 44.61
N ASN A 506 3.31 17.44 44.34
CA ASN A 506 2.34 18.21 45.13
C ASN A 506 0.91 17.64 45.01
N ALA A 507 0.53 17.19 43.81
CA ALA A 507 -0.78 16.61 43.56
C ALA A 507 -0.94 15.17 44.10
N HIS A 508 0.17 14.47 44.34
CA HIS A 508 0.18 13.09 44.83
C HIS A 508 1.08 12.95 46.08
N PRO A 509 0.66 13.46 47.26
CA PRO A 509 1.47 13.43 48.48
C PRO A 509 1.79 12.02 48.99
N SER A 510 1.06 11.00 48.54
CA SER A 510 1.27 9.57 48.80
C SER A 510 2.25 8.89 47.82
N ALA A 511 2.70 9.58 46.77
CA ALA A 511 3.71 9.11 45.83
C ALA A 511 5.20 9.06 46.29
N PRO A 512 5.65 9.52 47.48
CA PRO A 512 7.07 9.49 47.85
C PRO A 512 7.73 8.11 47.85
N ASN A 513 6.96 7.02 47.90
CA ASN A 513 7.46 5.65 47.82
C ASN A 513 7.53 5.08 46.38
N HIS A 514 7.11 5.83 45.37
CA HIS A 514 7.09 5.39 43.98
C HIS A 514 8.10 6.20 43.15
N SER A 515 8.99 5.51 42.43
CA SER A 515 9.90 6.15 41.49
C SER A 515 9.11 6.95 40.44
N VAL A 516 9.35 8.25 40.35
CA VAL A 516 8.74 9.14 39.36
C VAL A 516 9.42 8.92 38.00
N LEU A 517 8.60 8.68 36.98
CA LEU A 517 8.99 8.43 35.59
C LEU A 517 8.75 9.70 34.77
N THR A 518 9.74 10.11 33.99
CA THR A 518 9.53 11.03 32.86
C THR A 518 9.29 10.19 31.61
N PHE A 519 8.18 10.45 30.92
CA PHE A 519 7.76 9.68 29.75
C PHE A 519 7.74 10.57 28.51
N LEU A 520 8.36 10.11 27.42
CA LEU A 520 8.43 10.77 26.12
C LEU A 520 7.66 9.96 25.09
N ASP A 521 6.58 10.52 24.57
CA ASP A 521 5.78 9.90 23.53
C ASP A 521 6.08 10.52 22.17
N TYR A 522 6.79 9.79 21.31
CA TYR A 522 7.09 10.19 19.93
C TYR A 522 6.03 9.74 18.91
N THR A 523 4.90 9.19 19.35
CA THR A 523 3.81 8.79 18.44
C THR A 523 2.93 9.96 18.00
N VAL A 524 3.16 11.15 18.57
CA VAL A 524 2.40 12.36 18.29
C VAL A 524 3.25 13.43 17.58
N LEU A 525 2.60 14.27 16.79
CA LEU A 525 3.24 15.40 16.10
C LEU A 525 2.91 16.74 16.78
N PRO A 526 3.85 17.70 16.81
CA PRO A 526 5.24 17.60 16.34
C PRO A 526 6.18 16.77 17.26
N GLY A 527 5.73 16.47 18.49
CA GLY A 527 6.36 15.54 19.44
C GLY A 527 7.79 15.89 19.90
N PRO A 528 8.31 15.23 20.96
CA PRO A 528 7.60 14.27 21.80
C PRO A 528 6.60 14.96 22.75
N LYS A 529 5.50 14.29 23.09
CA LYS A 529 4.68 14.68 24.25
C LYS A 529 5.40 14.21 25.51
N VAL A 530 5.60 15.14 26.45
CA VAL A 530 6.26 14.87 27.72
C VAL A 530 5.19 14.68 28.79
N GLU A 531 5.29 13.59 29.55
CA GLU A 531 4.44 13.31 30.71
C GLU A 531 5.32 12.98 31.92
N VAL A 532 4.85 13.32 33.12
CA VAL A 532 5.47 12.90 34.38
C VAL A 532 4.42 12.12 35.16
N ILE A 533 4.75 10.89 35.53
CA ILE A 533 3.83 9.94 36.14
C ILE A 533 4.58 9.02 37.10
N SER A 534 3.92 8.45 38.11
CA SER A 534 4.53 7.39 38.92
C SER A 534 4.73 6.13 38.08
N LEU A 535 5.79 5.37 38.36
CA LEU A 535 5.99 4.08 37.69
C LEU A 535 4.82 3.11 37.95
N HIS A 536 4.20 3.17 39.13
CA HIS A 536 3.06 2.34 39.48
C HIS A 536 1.86 2.62 38.56
N ASP A 537 1.49 3.89 38.41
CA ASP A 537 0.39 4.28 37.53
C ASP A 537 0.72 4.00 36.08
N PHE A 538 1.98 4.21 35.66
CA PHE A 538 2.41 3.88 34.30
C PHE A 538 2.20 2.40 33.95
N VAL A 539 2.61 1.49 34.84
CA VAL A 539 2.44 0.04 34.65
C VAL A 539 0.98 -0.37 34.66
N ASN A 540 0.15 0.26 35.48
CA ASN A 540 -1.27 -0.08 35.60
C ASN A 540 -2.15 0.52 34.50
N THR A 541 -1.76 1.66 33.92
CA THR A 541 -2.59 2.41 32.95
C THR A 541 -2.20 2.18 31.50
N ARG A 542 -1.01 1.63 31.23
CA ARG A 542 -0.52 1.41 29.87
C ARG A 542 -0.43 -0.10 29.60
N ASP A 543 -0.97 -0.53 28.46
CA ASP A 543 -0.73 -1.87 27.93
C ASP A 543 0.69 -1.91 27.34
N LEU A 544 1.63 -2.46 28.12
CA LEU A 544 3.06 -2.39 27.84
C LEU A 544 3.61 -3.67 27.22
N GLY A 545 2.78 -4.67 26.95
CA GLY A 545 3.22 -5.96 26.40
C GLY A 545 4.29 -6.66 27.25
N TYR A 546 5.18 -7.41 26.60
CA TYR A 546 6.11 -8.39 27.21
C TYR A 546 7.36 -7.79 27.90
N TYR A 547 7.32 -6.55 28.40
CA TYR A 547 8.47 -5.92 29.06
C TYR A 547 8.55 -6.24 30.56
N ARG A 548 9.74 -6.66 31.03
CA ARG A 548 10.08 -6.80 32.46
C ARG A 548 10.47 -5.46 33.08
N TRP A 549 9.48 -4.58 33.29
CA TRP A 549 9.67 -3.27 33.94
C TRP A 549 10.25 -3.35 35.35
N GLU A 550 10.03 -4.47 36.03
CA GLU A 550 10.62 -4.80 37.33
C GLU A 550 12.15 -4.65 37.32
N MET A 551 12.81 -5.07 36.23
CA MET A 551 14.25 -4.94 36.09
C MET A 551 14.70 -3.47 36.05
N TYR A 552 13.97 -2.63 35.33
CA TYR A 552 14.30 -1.20 35.19
C TYR A 552 13.95 -0.40 36.44
N ARG A 553 12.87 -0.77 37.13
CA ARG A 553 12.50 -0.26 38.45
C ARG A 553 13.62 -0.48 39.45
N ASP A 554 14.05 -1.74 39.59
CA ASP A 554 15.05 -2.13 40.58
C ASP A 554 16.41 -1.48 40.24
N TRP A 555 16.71 -1.28 38.95
CA TRP A 555 17.91 -0.59 38.50
C TRP A 555 17.89 0.92 38.82
N ALA A 556 16.74 1.59 38.66
CA ALA A 556 16.60 3.00 38.99
C ALA A 556 16.63 3.26 40.49
N MET A 557 15.95 2.43 41.29
CA MET A 557 16.01 2.50 42.75
C MET A 557 17.45 2.33 43.26
N LYS A 558 18.20 1.38 42.69
CA LYS A 558 19.59 1.12 43.08
C LYS A 558 20.56 2.27 42.75
N LYS A 559 20.26 3.10 41.75
CA LYS A 559 21.14 4.17 41.27
C LYS A 559 20.75 5.58 41.72
N ASN A 560 19.69 5.73 42.52
CA ASN A 560 19.09 7.03 42.83
C ASN A 560 18.86 7.89 41.56
N GLY A 561 18.49 7.21 40.46
CA GLY A 561 18.49 7.77 39.12
C GLY A 561 17.09 8.05 38.60
N PHE A 562 16.99 8.91 37.58
CA PHE A 562 15.72 9.19 36.92
C PHE A 562 15.32 8.04 36.00
N LEU A 563 14.05 7.66 36.04
CA LEU A 563 13.45 6.76 35.05
C LEU A 563 12.99 7.58 33.85
N LEU A 564 13.42 7.16 32.66
CA LEU A 564 12.95 7.69 31.39
C LEU A 564 12.27 6.59 30.58
N GLY A 565 11.01 6.80 30.21
CA GLY A 565 10.25 5.95 29.31
C GLY A 565 10.14 6.62 27.94
N ILE A 566 10.36 5.88 26.86
CA ILE A 566 10.25 6.41 25.50
C ILE A 566 9.33 5.52 24.68
N THR A 567 8.21 6.06 24.21
CA THR A 567 7.34 5.38 23.23
C THR A 567 7.64 5.84 21.82
N MET A 568 7.77 4.87 20.92
CA MET A 568 8.13 5.10 19.51
C MET A 568 6.96 4.77 18.56
N PRO A 569 6.82 5.50 17.45
CA PRO A 569 5.79 5.21 16.45
C PRO A 569 5.98 3.82 15.83
N GLY A 570 4.89 3.05 15.87
CA GLY A 570 4.53 1.91 15.04
C GLY A 570 5.59 0.83 14.81
N ARG A 571 5.41 -0.31 15.49
CA ARG A 571 5.72 -1.63 14.94
C ARG A 571 4.48 -2.51 15.08
N ASP A 572 3.50 -2.41 14.18
CA ASP A 572 2.34 -3.33 14.18
C ASP A 572 2.76 -4.82 14.08
N LEU A 573 4.04 -5.10 13.81
CA LEU A 573 4.64 -6.43 13.65
C LEU A 573 5.68 -6.78 14.74
N GLU A 574 5.92 -5.93 15.75
CA GLU A 574 6.78 -6.27 16.89
C GLU A 574 6.23 -5.73 18.23
N PRO A 575 6.37 -6.46 19.36
CA PRO A 575 5.77 -6.10 20.64
C PRO A 575 6.48 -4.94 21.39
N TYR A 576 7.43 -4.26 20.77
CA TYR A 576 8.39 -3.39 21.45
C TYR A 576 8.03 -1.90 21.33
N HIS A 577 7.18 -1.42 22.24
CA HIS A 577 6.70 -0.03 22.22
C HIS A 577 7.43 0.93 23.16
N CYS A 578 8.22 0.45 24.13
CA CYS A 578 8.73 1.34 25.17
C CYS A 578 10.17 0.99 25.61
N LEU A 579 11.06 1.97 25.61
CA LEU A 579 12.41 1.87 26.19
C LEU A 579 12.43 2.50 27.58
N ALA A 580 12.92 1.75 28.57
CA ALA A 580 13.09 2.20 29.94
C ALA A 580 14.57 2.42 30.23
N LEU A 581 14.95 3.60 30.71
CA LEU A 581 16.33 3.96 30.98
C LEU A 581 16.47 4.46 32.42
N SER A 582 17.47 3.95 33.14
CA SER A 582 17.94 4.57 34.38
C SER A 582 19.11 5.48 34.05
N LEU A 583 18.97 6.75 34.38
CA LEU A 583 20.00 7.75 34.18
C LEU A 583 20.67 8.06 35.52
N PRO A 584 22.01 8.16 35.57
CA PRO A 584 22.69 8.65 36.78
C PRO A 584 22.20 10.07 37.11
N PRO A 585 22.23 10.45 38.40
CA PRO A 585 21.73 11.74 38.89
C PRO A 585 22.43 12.95 38.25
#